data_AF-A0A6G0Q9D6-F1
#
_entry.id   AF-A0A6G0Q9D6-F1
#
_cell.length_a   1.000
_cell.length_b   1.000
_cell.length_c   1.000
_cell.angle_alpha   90.00
_cell.angle_beta   90.00
_cell.angle_gamma   90.00
#
_symmetry.space_group_name_H-M   'P 1'
#
loop_
_entity.id
_entity.type
_entity.pdbx_description
1 polymer ?
#
loop_
_entity_poly.entity_id
_entity_poly.type
_entity_poly.pdbx_seq_one_letter_code
_entity_poly.pdbx_strand_id
1 'polypeptide(L)'
;MGYVVSFVNIRVVPLQQSEFLVVRAQHHPHLQKSTAQDRPILSRLCTMKLLLVAVAVATLSTVQVEAKQEFVKLIPNAARVSGVTAIGHTDGTGASSANNDFGKAFDSAGKVWTLNLCKADTDGDGQTNGQELGDPCCEWTEGAQPRWTSGVSHPSDASKTSNESLWANIDCSNVTTIAASSAASTATATASMATIAALSVAAMMNFV
;
A
#
# COMPACT_ATOMS: atom_id res chain seq x y z
N MET A 1 -0.52 34.37 -6.67
CA MET A 1 0.37 33.31 -7.18
C MET A 1 -0.38 31.99 -7.06
N GLY A 2 -0.91 31.47 -8.17
CA GLY A 2 -1.69 30.22 -8.20
C GLY A 2 -0.98 29.18 -9.04
N TYR A 3 -0.84 27.96 -8.52
CA TYR A 3 -0.31 26.82 -9.26
C TYR A 3 -1.48 26.03 -9.86
N VAL A 4 -1.45 25.88 -11.19
CA VAL A 4 -2.39 25.04 -11.94
C VAL A 4 -1.77 23.65 -12.04
N VAL A 5 -2.38 22.65 -11.40
CA VAL A 5 -1.94 21.25 -11.49
C VAL A 5 -2.64 20.64 -12.70
N SER A 6 -1.87 20.43 -13.78
CA SER A 6 -2.36 19.80 -14.99
C SER A 6 -2.23 18.28 -14.87
N PHE A 7 -3.35 17.57 -14.79
CA PHE A 7 -3.40 16.11 -14.75
C PHE A 7 -3.07 15.54 -16.14
N VAL A 8 -1.93 14.85 -16.28
CA VAL A 8 -1.62 14.07 -17.49
C VAL A 8 -2.26 12.70 -17.36
N ASN A 9 -3.17 12.40 -18.28
CA ASN A 9 -3.90 11.16 -18.38
C ASN A 9 -3.00 10.09 -19.04
N ILE A 10 -2.43 9.16 -18.27
CA ILE A 10 -1.57 8.09 -18.80
C ILE A 10 -2.43 6.89 -19.18
N ARG A 11 -2.62 6.64 -20.48
CA ARG A 11 -3.12 5.36 -20.97
C ARG A 11 -1.93 4.41 -21.16
N VAL A 12 -1.98 3.25 -20.50
CA VAL A 12 -1.03 2.16 -20.69
C VAL A 12 -1.47 1.35 -21.90
N VAL A 13 -0.64 1.28 -22.94
CA VAL A 13 -0.84 0.41 -24.12
C VAL A 13 0.15 -0.75 -24.03
N PRO A 14 -0.28 -2.02 -24.13
CA PRO A 14 0.62 -3.16 -24.07
C PRO A 14 1.46 -3.32 -25.35
N LEU A 15 2.72 -3.70 -25.17
CA LEU A 15 3.70 -3.97 -26.23
C LEU A 15 3.39 -5.28 -26.96
N GLN A 16 3.33 -5.24 -28.30
CA GLN A 16 3.33 -6.42 -29.14
C GLN A 16 4.45 -6.34 -30.19
N GLN A 17 4.98 -7.53 -30.49
CA GLN A 17 6.32 -7.86 -31.00
C GLN A 17 6.63 -7.48 -32.46
N SER A 18 7.95 -7.44 -32.70
CA SER A 18 8.70 -7.85 -33.90
C SER A 18 8.39 -7.19 -35.24
N GLU A 19 9.41 -6.60 -35.87
CA GLU A 19 9.89 -7.04 -37.18
C GLU A 19 11.34 -6.59 -37.42
N PHE A 20 12.09 -7.51 -38.00
CA PHE A 20 13.50 -7.42 -38.38
C PHE A 20 13.57 -6.96 -39.83
N LEU A 21 13.93 -5.72 -40.12
CA LEU A 21 14.15 -5.26 -41.49
C LEU A 21 15.65 -5.25 -41.83
N VAL A 22 16.05 -6.25 -42.61
CA VAL A 22 17.33 -6.33 -43.29
C VAL A 22 17.39 -5.24 -44.37
N VAL A 23 18.31 -4.29 -44.25
CA VAL A 23 18.63 -3.37 -45.35
C VAL A 23 20.00 -3.73 -45.93
N ARG A 24 19.98 -4.33 -47.13
CA ARG A 24 21.16 -4.53 -47.99
C ARG A 24 21.65 -3.17 -48.49
N ALA A 25 22.94 -2.89 -48.33
CA ALA A 25 23.62 -1.76 -48.96
C ALA A 25 24.21 -2.19 -50.31
N GLN A 26 23.87 -1.48 -51.39
CA GLN A 26 24.48 -1.62 -52.72
C GLN A 26 25.46 -0.46 -53.00
N HIS A 27 26.74 -0.82 -53.04
CA HIS A 27 27.83 -0.48 -53.98
C HIS A 27 27.86 0.89 -54.73
N HIS A 28 28.85 1.73 -54.35
CA HIS A 28 29.95 2.38 -55.15
C HIS A 28 29.68 3.04 -56.53
N PRO A 29 30.61 3.85 -57.12
CA PRO A 29 31.82 4.52 -56.62
C PRO A 29 32.00 6.00 -57.11
N HIS A 30 32.93 6.78 -56.54
CA HIS A 30 33.89 7.52 -57.38
C HIS A 30 35.13 8.03 -56.61
N LEU A 31 36.27 7.62 -57.17
CA LEU A 31 37.61 8.21 -57.23
C LEU A 31 38.39 8.61 -55.96
N GLN A 32 39.52 7.90 -55.84
CA GLN A 32 40.66 8.17 -54.98
C GLN A 32 41.51 9.35 -55.48
N LYS A 33 42.19 10.02 -54.53
CA LYS A 33 43.61 10.38 -54.68
C LYS A 33 44.31 10.28 -53.32
N SER A 34 45.42 9.54 -53.37
CA SER A 34 46.35 9.20 -52.30
C SER A 34 47.16 10.42 -51.85
N THR A 35 47.41 10.55 -50.54
CA THR A 35 48.78 10.56 -50.00
C THR A 35 48.76 10.16 -48.52
N ALA A 36 49.72 9.31 -48.17
CA ALA A 36 49.94 8.71 -46.87
C ALA A 36 50.30 9.73 -45.78
N GLN A 37 50.15 9.26 -44.54
CA GLN A 37 51.08 9.41 -43.42
C GLN A 37 50.44 9.97 -42.14
N ASP A 38 50.62 9.19 -41.07
CA ASP A 38 50.52 9.53 -39.64
C ASP A 38 49.15 9.48 -38.93
N ARG A 39 48.77 8.24 -38.61
CA ARG A 39 48.08 7.91 -37.34
C ARG A 39 49.14 7.93 -36.22
N PRO A 40 48.86 8.46 -35.01
CA PRO A 40 47.95 7.76 -34.11
C PRO A 40 47.21 8.67 -33.10
N ILE A 41 45.98 9.09 -33.41
CA ILE A 41 45.07 9.70 -32.40
C ILE A 41 43.76 8.89 -32.25
N LEU A 42 43.57 7.87 -33.10
CA LEU A 42 42.36 7.03 -33.14
C LEU A 42 42.40 5.83 -32.17
N SER A 43 43.15 5.91 -31.06
CA SER A 43 43.14 4.87 -30.01
C SER A 43 42.67 5.38 -28.65
N ARG A 44 42.30 6.67 -28.51
CA ARG A 44 41.82 7.22 -27.23
C ARG A 44 40.42 7.85 -27.28
N LEU A 45 39.78 7.89 -28.45
CA LEU A 45 38.41 8.41 -28.58
C LEU A 45 37.30 7.34 -28.55
N CYS A 46 37.65 6.05 -28.60
CA CYS A 46 36.65 4.97 -28.51
C CYS A 46 36.23 4.70 -27.05
N THR A 47 37.12 4.93 -26.07
CA THR A 47 36.84 4.69 -24.64
C THR A 47 36.06 5.82 -23.95
N MET A 48 36.14 7.07 -24.42
CA MET A 48 35.39 8.18 -23.78
C MET A 48 33.91 8.26 -24.19
N LYS A 49 33.51 7.71 -25.34
CA LYS A 49 32.09 7.61 -25.73
C LYS A 49 31.37 6.44 -25.08
N LEU A 50 32.09 5.41 -24.65
CA LEU A 50 31.51 4.31 -23.88
C LEU A 50 31.28 4.67 -22.41
N LEU A 51 32.00 5.67 -21.88
CA LEU A 51 31.83 6.09 -20.48
C LEU A 51 30.65 7.06 -20.28
N LEU A 52 30.24 7.83 -21.29
CA LEU A 52 29.12 8.76 -21.17
C LEU A 52 27.74 8.10 -21.30
N VAL A 53 27.65 6.93 -21.94
CA VAL A 53 26.38 6.16 -22.00
C VAL A 53 26.13 5.39 -20.70
N ALA A 54 27.20 5.02 -19.97
CA ALA A 54 27.08 4.33 -18.67
C ALA A 54 26.60 5.25 -17.53
N VAL A 55 26.87 6.56 -17.60
CA VAL A 55 26.46 7.52 -16.55
C VAL A 55 24.99 7.97 -16.73
N ALA A 56 24.44 7.93 -17.94
CA ALA A 56 23.06 8.37 -18.19
C ALA A 56 21.98 7.33 -17.81
N VAL A 57 22.35 6.06 -17.61
CA VAL A 57 21.42 4.98 -17.20
C VAL A 57 21.44 4.75 -15.68
N ALA A 58 22.33 5.44 -14.96
CA ALA A 58 22.46 5.35 -13.50
C ALA A 58 21.62 6.38 -12.73
N THR A 59 20.68 7.08 -13.37
CA THR A 59 19.59 7.75 -12.64
C THR A 59 18.54 6.70 -12.30
N LEU A 60 18.90 5.83 -11.34
CA LEU A 60 18.00 4.82 -10.81
C LEU A 60 16.74 5.52 -10.30
N SER A 61 15.61 5.07 -10.83
CA SER A 61 14.28 5.25 -10.30
C SER A 61 14.30 5.18 -8.77
N THR A 62 14.09 6.31 -8.10
CA THR A 62 13.73 6.31 -6.68
C THR A 62 12.36 5.66 -6.60
N VAL A 63 12.31 4.37 -6.25
CA VAL A 63 11.07 3.74 -5.81
C VAL A 63 10.71 4.47 -4.52
N GLN A 64 9.77 5.41 -4.60
CA GLN A 64 9.27 6.08 -3.43
C GLN A 64 8.63 4.99 -2.56
N VAL A 65 9.15 4.82 -1.35
CA VAL A 65 8.63 3.86 -0.38
C VAL A 65 7.38 4.51 0.25
N GLU A 66 6.29 4.59 -0.52
CA GLU A 66 4.97 4.99 0.01
C GLU A 66 4.34 3.91 0.93
N ALA A 67 5.00 2.75 1.03
CA ALA A 67 4.49 1.49 1.58
C ALA A 67 4.06 1.49 3.06
N LYS A 68 4.22 2.60 3.80
CA LYS A 68 3.78 2.69 5.21
C LYS A 68 2.77 3.79 5.49
N GLN A 69 2.70 4.82 4.65
CA GLN A 69 1.65 5.84 4.76
C GLN A 69 0.28 5.31 4.35
N GLU A 70 0.21 4.28 3.52
CA GLU A 70 -1.04 3.60 3.17
C GLU A 70 -1.78 3.05 4.40
N PHE A 71 -1.08 2.56 5.42
CA PHE A 71 -1.72 2.05 6.64
C PHE A 71 -2.45 3.13 7.45
N VAL A 72 -1.99 4.38 7.38
CA VAL A 72 -2.67 5.51 8.02
C VAL A 72 -4.06 5.73 7.43
N LYS A 73 -4.29 5.37 6.16
CA LYS A 73 -5.60 5.46 5.51
C LYS A 73 -6.54 4.32 5.90
N LEU A 74 -6.02 3.23 6.45
CA LEU A 74 -6.78 2.03 6.82
C LEU A 74 -7.35 2.12 8.24
N ILE A 75 -7.08 3.21 8.96
CA ILE A 75 -7.48 3.42 10.35
C ILE A 75 -8.22 4.76 10.44
N PRO A 76 -9.41 4.84 11.06
CA PRO A 76 -10.14 6.10 11.20
C PRO A 76 -9.29 7.11 11.98
N ASN A 77 -9.26 8.36 11.51
CA ASN A 77 -8.56 9.47 12.15
C ASN A 77 -7.07 9.24 12.52
N ALA A 78 -6.37 8.24 11.97
CA ALA A 78 -4.98 7.97 12.36
C ALA A 78 -4.04 9.17 12.13
N ALA A 79 -4.28 9.96 11.08
CA ALA A 79 -3.53 11.18 10.80
C ALA A 79 -3.94 12.40 11.66
N ARG A 80 -4.98 12.28 12.50
CA ARG A 80 -5.54 13.37 13.33
C ARG A 80 -5.16 13.24 14.80
N VAL A 81 -4.44 12.19 15.17
CA VAL A 81 -3.88 12.04 16.52
C VAL A 81 -2.75 13.04 16.71
N SER A 82 -2.87 13.89 17.73
CA SER A 82 -1.97 15.02 17.93
C SER A 82 -0.53 14.57 18.16
N GLY A 83 0.41 15.07 17.35
CA GLY A 83 1.84 14.81 17.51
C GLY A 83 2.31 13.44 17.01
N VAL A 84 1.44 12.69 16.32
CA VAL A 84 1.74 11.33 15.84
C VAL A 84 1.41 11.22 14.35
N THR A 85 2.39 10.87 13.54
CA THR A 85 2.23 10.67 12.08
C THR A 85 2.11 9.19 11.72
N ALA A 86 2.55 8.29 12.60
CA ALA A 86 2.48 6.85 12.43
C ALA A 86 2.00 6.18 13.74
N ILE A 87 0.68 6.09 13.89
CA ILE A 87 0.00 5.65 15.12
C ILE A 87 0.35 4.23 15.59
N GLY A 88 0.80 3.36 14.68
CA GLY A 88 1.19 1.98 15.01
C GLY A 88 2.64 1.83 15.50
N HIS A 89 3.43 2.91 15.51
CA HIS A 89 4.86 2.84 15.79
C HIS A 89 5.20 3.43 17.17
N THR A 90 6.18 2.85 17.86
CA THR A 90 6.58 3.30 19.22
C THR A 90 7.16 4.71 19.24
N ASP A 91 7.72 5.17 18.12
CA ASP A 91 8.27 6.52 17.98
C ASP A 91 7.24 7.54 17.49
N GLY A 92 6.02 7.09 17.16
CA GLY A 92 4.95 7.90 16.59
C GLY A 92 5.24 8.49 15.20
N THR A 93 6.41 8.24 14.61
CA THR A 93 6.84 8.83 13.33
C THR A 93 6.97 7.81 12.21
N GLY A 94 7.18 6.53 12.55
CA GLY A 94 7.40 5.46 11.58
C GLY A 94 8.86 5.38 11.09
N ALA A 95 9.78 6.12 11.72
CA ALA A 95 11.21 6.01 11.44
C ALA A 95 11.78 4.69 12.01
N SER A 96 11.26 4.25 13.15
CA SER A 96 11.52 2.95 13.74
C SER A 96 10.63 1.87 13.13
N SER A 97 11.15 0.65 12.97
CA SER A 97 10.32 -0.52 12.62
C SER A 97 9.58 -1.13 13.81
N ALA A 98 9.79 -0.62 15.02
CA ALA A 98 9.14 -1.13 16.22
C ALA A 98 7.69 -0.66 16.31
N ASN A 99 6.78 -1.62 16.45
CA ASN A 99 5.36 -1.36 16.66
C ASN A 99 5.05 -1.18 18.14
N ASN A 100 4.14 -0.25 18.45
CA ASN A 100 3.47 -0.18 19.75
C ASN A 100 2.36 -1.26 19.83
N ASP A 101 1.61 -1.30 20.92
CA ASP A 101 0.65 -2.38 21.14
C ASP A 101 -0.52 -2.32 20.17
N PHE A 102 -1.00 -1.10 19.85
CA PHE A 102 -1.97 -0.90 18.78
C PHE A 102 -1.46 -1.37 17.42
N GLY A 103 -0.21 -1.03 17.07
CA GLY A 103 0.42 -1.46 15.82
C GLY A 103 0.54 -2.99 15.71
N LYS A 104 0.84 -3.68 16.80
CA LYS A 104 0.84 -5.16 16.85
C LYS A 104 -0.56 -5.73 16.73
N ALA A 105 -1.55 -5.12 17.36
CA ALA A 105 -2.95 -5.52 17.23
C ALA A 105 -3.47 -5.33 15.80
N PHE A 106 -3.15 -4.21 15.16
CA PHE A 106 -3.46 -3.93 13.76
C PHE A 106 -2.77 -4.92 12.82
N ASP A 107 -1.49 -5.24 13.06
CA ASP A 107 -0.76 -6.26 12.32
C ASP A 107 -1.42 -7.64 12.44
N SER A 108 -1.79 -8.03 13.66
CA SER A 108 -2.49 -9.29 13.97
C SER A 108 -3.89 -9.38 13.36
N ALA A 109 -4.56 -8.23 13.20
CA ALA A 109 -5.83 -8.11 12.49
C ALA A 109 -5.68 -8.15 10.95
N GLY A 110 -4.48 -8.42 10.44
CA GLY A 110 -4.20 -8.46 9.00
C GLY A 110 -4.14 -7.07 8.37
N LYS A 111 -3.87 -6.02 9.16
CA LYS A 111 -3.85 -4.61 8.74
C LYS A 111 -5.21 -4.13 8.23
N VAL A 112 -6.26 -4.63 8.86
CA VAL A 112 -7.66 -4.27 8.57
C VAL A 112 -8.29 -3.70 9.84
N TRP A 113 -9.09 -2.64 9.69
CA TRP A 113 -9.96 -2.14 10.75
C TRP A 113 -11.12 -3.11 11.02
N THR A 114 -10.80 -4.22 11.68
CA THR A 114 -11.77 -5.27 12.00
C THR A 114 -12.64 -4.89 13.19
N LEU A 115 -13.80 -5.53 13.31
CA LEU A 115 -14.67 -5.38 14.48
C LEU A 115 -13.94 -5.68 15.80
N ASN A 116 -13.11 -6.73 15.82
CA ASN A 116 -12.37 -7.11 17.02
C ASN A 116 -11.30 -6.07 17.37
N LEU A 117 -10.57 -5.54 16.38
CA LEU A 117 -9.62 -4.47 16.61
C LEU A 117 -10.32 -3.21 17.11
N CYS A 118 -11.40 -2.79 16.45
CA CYS A 118 -12.13 -1.59 16.85
C CYS A 118 -12.68 -1.68 18.28
N LYS A 119 -13.17 -2.86 18.71
CA LYS A 119 -13.70 -3.10 20.06
C LYS A 119 -12.63 -3.36 21.13
N ALA A 120 -11.38 -3.59 20.74
CA ALA A 120 -10.32 -3.82 21.70
C ALA A 120 -9.97 -2.53 22.44
N ASP A 121 -9.66 -2.65 23.72
CA ASP A 121 -8.99 -1.64 24.55
C ASP A 121 -7.52 -2.06 24.60
N THR A 122 -6.68 -1.42 23.81
CA THR A 122 -5.32 -1.94 23.56
C THR A 122 -4.32 -1.49 24.64
N ASP A 123 -4.52 -0.32 25.24
CA ASP A 123 -3.66 0.22 26.31
C ASP A 123 -4.27 0.09 27.71
N GLY A 124 -5.51 -0.37 27.82
CA GLY A 124 -6.13 -0.75 29.09
C GLY A 124 -6.68 0.44 29.87
N ASP A 125 -7.03 1.53 29.20
CA ASP A 125 -7.55 2.75 29.82
C ASP A 125 -9.08 2.75 30.03
N GLY A 126 -9.76 1.70 29.53
CA GLY A 126 -11.20 1.53 29.59
C GLY A 126 -11.95 2.02 28.36
N GLN A 127 -11.28 2.60 27.37
CA GLN A 127 -11.85 2.97 26.08
C GLN A 127 -11.46 1.97 25.00
N THR A 128 -12.36 1.75 24.05
CA THR A 128 -12.03 0.97 22.86
C THR A 128 -11.27 1.83 21.85
N ASN A 129 -10.45 1.19 21.03
CA ASN A 129 -9.77 1.82 19.90
C ASN A 129 -10.76 2.61 19.01
N GLY A 130 -12.00 2.11 18.86
CA GLY A 130 -13.08 2.78 18.14
C GLY A 130 -13.56 4.05 18.83
N GLN A 131 -13.75 4.04 20.15
CA GLN A 131 -14.08 5.27 20.89
C GLN A 131 -12.95 6.30 20.74
N GLU A 132 -11.70 5.88 20.83
CA GLU A 132 -10.59 6.82 20.72
C GLU A 132 -10.42 7.42 19.32
N LEU A 133 -10.66 6.62 18.29
CA LEU A 133 -10.41 6.99 16.89
C LEU A 133 -11.66 7.46 16.14
N GLY A 134 -12.79 7.64 16.83
CA GLY A 134 -14.00 8.24 16.24
C GLY A 134 -14.95 7.28 15.53
N ASP A 135 -14.84 5.99 15.84
CA ASP A 135 -15.71 4.91 15.38
C ASP A 135 -16.23 4.06 16.56
N PRO A 136 -17.04 4.64 17.48
CA PRO A 136 -17.47 3.94 18.70
C PRO A 136 -18.39 2.75 18.41
N CYS A 137 -19.00 2.71 17.22
CA CYS A 137 -19.86 1.63 16.81
C CYS A 137 -19.13 0.57 15.99
N CYS A 138 -17.89 0.77 15.57
CA CYS A 138 -17.18 -0.15 14.68
C CYS A 138 -17.86 -0.35 13.32
N GLU A 139 -18.35 0.75 12.75
CA GLU A 139 -19.02 0.80 11.45
C GLU A 139 -18.19 1.49 10.37
N TRP A 140 -17.06 2.09 10.75
CA TRP A 140 -16.18 2.76 9.81
C TRP A 140 -15.59 1.77 8.82
N THR A 141 -15.50 2.21 7.57
CA THR A 141 -14.86 1.50 6.47
C THR A 141 -13.89 2.43 5.76
N GLU A 142 -12.91 1.89 5.04
CA GLU A 142 -11.87 2.68 4.39
C GLU A 142 -12.45 3.82 3.55
N GLY A 143 -12.03 5.06 3.85
CA GLY A 143 -12.49 6.28 3.18
C GLY A 143 -13.83 6.85 3.67
N ALA A 144 -14.55 6.16 4.55
CA ALA A 144 -15.75 6.70 5.20
C ALA A 144 -15.40 7.85 6.17
N GLN A 145 -16.39 8.66 6.53
CA GLN A 145 -16.23 9.66 7.58
C GLN A 145 -16.44 8.99 8.94
N PRO A 146 -15.49 9.08 9.88
CA PRO A 146 -15.72 8.70 11.27
C PRO A 146 -16.79 9.60 11.90
N ARG A 147 -17.42 9.15 12.99
CA ARG A 147 -18.50 9.89 13.66
C ARG A 147 -18.05 11.23 14.23
N TRP A 148 -16.80 11.31 14.66
CA TRP A 148 -16.12 12.57 14.94
C TRP A 148 -14.70 12.52 14.45
N THR A 149 -14.11 13.69 14.29
CA THR A 149 -12.72 13.80 13.84
C THR A 149 -11.86 14.51 14.87
N SER A 150 -12.42 15.45 15.64
CA SER A 150 -11.75 16.15 16.74
C SER A 150 -11.96 15.46 18.08
N GLY A 151 -11.00 15.62 18.99
CA GLY A 151 -11.07 15.01 20.32
C GLY A 151 -10.75 13.52 20.32
N VAL A 152 -9.98 13.06 19.32
CA VAL A 152 -9.44 11.70 19.24
C VAL A 152 -8.21 11.56 20.12
N SER A 153 -7.93 10.33 20.57
CA SER A 153 -6.79 9.98 21.42
C SER A 153 -5.91 8.89 20.78
N HIS A 154 -4.82 8.54 21.46
CA HIS A 154 -3.83 7.60 20.95
C HIS A 154 -4.05 6.23 21.58
N PRO A 155 -4.42 5.18 20.81
CA PRO A 155 -4.89 3.88 21.31
C PRO A 155 -3.79 2.95 21.83
N SER A 156 -2.66 3.53 22.22
CA SER A 156 -1.52 2.81 22.81
C SER A 156 -0.84 3.67 23.88
N ASP A 157 -1.53 4.69 24.39
CA ASP A 157 -1.09 5.62 25.42
C ASP A 157 -2.25 5.87 26.39
N ALA A 158 -2.36 5.03 27.42
CA ALA A 158 -3.42 5.07 28.44
C ALA A 158 -3.53 6.41 29.22
N SER A 159 -2.59 7.34 29.03
CA SER A 159 -2.69 8.71 29.57
C SER A 159 -3.52 9.65 28.70
N LYS A 160 -3.93 9.20 27.50
CA LYS A 160 -4.65 9.97 26.50
C LYS A 160 -6.02 9.37 26.29
N THR A 161 -7.03 10.04 26.80
CA THR A 161 -8.42 9.63 26.60
C THR A 161 -9.19 10.59 25.70
N SER A 162 -10.19 10.06 25.00
CA SER A 162 -11.18 10.85 24.29
C SER A 162 -12.30 11.24 25.25
N ASN A 163 -13.06 12.29 24.93
CA ASN A 163 -14.13 12.74 25.82
C ASN A 163 -15.36 11.82 25.68
N GLU A 164 -15.73 11.11 26.76
CA GLU A 164 -16.87 10.18 26.79
C GLU A 164 -18.20 10.77 26.31
N SER A 165 -18.40 12.09 26.44
CA SER A 165 -19.61 12.75 25.92
C SER A 165 -19.79 12.62 24.41
N LEU A 166 -18.72 12.29 23.66
CA LEU A 166 -18.77 12.04 22.22
C LEU A 166 -19.57 10.78 21.87
N TRP A 167 -19.65 9.79 22.78
CA TRP A 167 -20.41 8.55 22.57
C TRP A 167 -21.47 8.23 23.62
N ALA A 168 -21.61 9.05 24.67
CA ALA A 168 -22.58 8.82 25.74
C ALA A 168 -24.03 8.59 25.28
N ASN A 169 -24.42 9.16 24.13
CA ASN A 169 -25.79 9.05 23.59
C ASN A 169 -25.86 8.26 22.27
N ILE A 170 -24.80 7.52 21.93
CA ILE A 170 -24.77 6.74 20.69
C ILE A 170 -25.27 5.32 20.97
N ASP A 171 -26.32 4.91 20.26
CA ASP A 171 -26.76 3.52 20.22
C ASP A 171 -26.09 2.79 19.04
N CYS A 172 -25.31 1.75 19.35
CA CYS A 172 -24.59 0.91 18.37
C CYS A 172 -25.28 -0.44 18.12
N SER A 173 -26.53 -0.62 18.53
CA SER A 173 -27.27 -1.89 18.41
C SER A 173 -27.35 -2.44 16.98
N ASN A 174 -27.25 -1.58 15.97
CA ASN A 174 -27.22 -1.90 14.54
C ASN A 174 -25.92 -2.57 14.04
N VAL A 175 -24.81 -2.52 14.79
CA VAL A 175 -23.55 -3.16 14.34
C VAL A 175 -23.51 -4.64 14.71
N THR A 176 -24.19 -5.02 15.79
CA THR A 176 -24.32 -6.42 16.21
C THR A 176 -25.07 -7.27 15.17
N THR A 177 -26.03 -6.69 14.45
CA THR A 177 -26.78 -7.39 13.39
C THR A 177 -25.95 -7.61 12.13
N ILE A 178 -25.10 -6.65 11.74
CA ILE A 178 -24.19 -6.79 10.59
C ILE A 178 -23.08 -7.81 10.89
N ALA A 179 -22.53 -7.79 12.11
CA ALA A 179 -21.53 -8.76 12.56
C ALA A 179 -22.09 -10.20 12.65
N ALA A 180 -23.32 -10.37 13.15
CA ALA A 180 -23.98 -11.67 13.18
C ALA A 180 -24.30 -12.18 11.76
N SER A 181 -24.69 -11.28 10.86
CA SER A 181 -25.00 -11.63 9.46
C SER A 181 -23.74 -12.00 8.68
N SER A 182 -22.62 -11.30 8.87
CA SER A 182 -21.34 -11.61 8.22
C SER A 182 -20.70 -12.88 8.77
N ALA A 183 -20.83 -13.16 10.08
CA ALA A 183 -20.44 -14.43 10.67
C ALA A 183 -21.27 -15.61 10.12
N ALA A 184 -22.60 -15.46 10.00
CA ALA A 184 -23.47 -16.46 9.40
C ALA A 184 -23.18 -16.71 7.90
N SER A 185 -22.82 -15.65 7.18
CA SER A 185 -22.41 -15.73 5.77
C SER A 185 -21.09 -16.49 5.60
N THR A 186 -20.13 -16.24 6.48
CA THR A 186 -18.81 -16.89 6.48
C THR A 186 -18.91 -18.37 6.85
N ALA A 187 -19.77 -18.72 7.81
CA ALA A 187 -20.06 -20.11 8.19
C ALA A 187 -20.71 -20.91 7.03
N THR A 188 -21.58 -20.25 6.25
CA THR A 188 -22.23 -20.89 5.08
C THR A 188 -21.24 -21.07 3.92
N ALA A 189 -20.37 -20.08 3.66
CA ALA A 189 -19.34 -20.16 2.63
C ALA A 189 -18.29 -21.26 2.91
N THR A 190 -17.86 -21.39 4.17
CA THR A 190 -16.92 -22.45 4.60
C THR A 190 -17.54 -23.85 4.51
N ALA A 191 -18.83 -24.00 4.83
CA ALA A 191 -19.56 -25.25 4.61
C ALA A 191 -19.71 -25.61 3.12
N SER A 192 -19.94 -24.62 2.26
CA SER A 192 -19.99 -24.83 0.80
C SER A 192 -18.62 -25.19 0.20
N MET A 193 -17.52 -24.63 0.70
CA MET A 193 -16.18 -25.02 0.24
C MET A 193 -15.78 -26.43 0.71
N ALA A 194 -16.12 -26.80 1.94
CA ALA A 194 -15.83 -28.13 2.49
C ALA A 194 -16.57 -29.26 1.74
N THR A 195 -17.80 -29.00 1.29
CA THR A 195 -18.60 -29.95 0.50
C THR A 195 -18.04 -30.13 -0.93
N ILE A 196 -17.61 -29.04 -1.58
CA ILE A 196 -16.96 -29.11 -2.90
C ILE A 196 -15.62 -29.87 -2.83
N ALA A 197 -14.82 -29.63 -1.80
CA ALA A 197 -13.56 -30.36 -1.59
C ALA A 197 -13.79 -31.87 -1.37
N ALA A 198 -14.79 -32.24 -0.56
CA ALA A 198 -15.12 -33.65 -0.32
C ALA A 198 -15.60 -34.40 -1.58
N LEU A 199 -16.38 -33.73 -2.43
CA LEU A 199 -16.81 -34.27 -3.73
C LEU A 199 -15.62 -34.48 -4.69
N SER A 200 -14.64 -33.58 -4.69
CA SER A 200 -13.45 -33.70 -5.54
C SER A 200 -12.52 -34.85 -5.13
N VAL A 201 -12.39 -35.12 -3.81
CA VAL A 201 -11.58 -36.24 -3.30
C VAL A 201 -12.24 -37.59 -3.61
N ALA A 202 -13.57 -37.69 -3.46
CA ALA A 202 -14.30 -38.91 -3.81
C ALA A 202 -14.21 -39.25 -5.32
N ALA A 203 -14.22 -38.25 -6.20
CA ALA A 203 -14.05 -38.45 -7.63
C ALA A 203 -12.63 -38.92 -8.02
N MET A 204 -11.60 -38.54 -7.26
CA MET A 204 -10.22 -38.98 -7.49
C MET A 204 -9.93 -40.40 -6.95
N MET A 205 -10.69 -40.88 -5.97
CA MET A 205 -10.51 -42.23 -5.41
C MET A 205 -11.24 -43.34 -6.19
N ASN A 206 -12.11 -42.98 -7.14
CA ASN A 206 -12.88 -43.94 -7.96
C ASN A 206 -12.21 -44.28 -9.31
N PHE A 207 -10.98 -43.85 -9.55
CA PHE A 207 -10.21 -44.07 -10.79
C PHE A 207 -8.92 -44.89 -10.59
N VAL A 208 -8.94 -45.84 -9.65
CA VAL A 208 -7.91 -46.89 -9.53
C VAL A 208 -8.56 -48.26 -9.58
#